data_AF-A0A5J4PKT8-F1
#
_entry.id   AF-A0A5J4PKT8-F1
#
_cell.length_a   1.000
_cell.length_b   1.000
_cell.length_c   1.000
_cell.angle_alpha   90.00
_cell.angle_beta   90.00
_cell.angle_gamma   90.00
#
_symmetry.space_group_name_H-M   'P 1'
#
loop_
_entity.id
_entity.type
_entity.pdbx_description
1 polymer ?
#
loop_
_entity_poly.entity_id
_entity_poly.type
_entity_poly.pdbx_seq_one_letter_code
_entity_poly.pdbx_strand_id
1 'polypeptide(L)' 'MGNYYSLHPKFYLAVDSIIFGFNQGEFSLLLLKRNFEPAMGEWSL' A
#
# COMPACT_ATOMS: atom_id res chain seq x y z
N MET A 1 -22.12 26.36 7.57
CA MET A 1 -21.70 25.48 6.47
C MET A 1 -22.30 24.09 6.71
N GLY A 2 -23.10 23.56 5.79
CA GLY A 2 -23.77 22.26 5.96
C GLY A 2 -22.85 21.08 5.66
N ASN A 3 -23.00 19.99 6.41
CA ASN A 3 -22.36 18.72 6.11
C ASN A 3 -23.25 17.95 5.11
N TYR A 4 -23.05 18.21 3.82
CA TYR A 4 -23.93 17.75 2.74
C TYR A 4 -23.92 16.22 2.52
N TYR A 5 -22.97 15.48 3.09
CA TYR A 5 -22.76 14.05 2.80
C TYR A 5 -22.81 13.14 4.03
N SER A 6 -23.42 13.61 5.12
CA SER A 6 -23.47 12.88 6.40
C SER A 6 -24.21 11.54 6.35
N LEU A 7 -25.09 11.33 5.37
CA LEU A 7 -25.85 10.08 5.18
C LEU A 7 -25.07 9.00 4.42
N HIS A 8 -23.91 9.34 3.85
CA HIS A 8 -23.13 8.37 3.07
C HIS A 8 -22.09 7.66 3.94
N PRO A 9 -21.85 6.35 3.68
CA PRO A 9 -20.82 5.61 4.38
C PRO A 9 -19.42 6.14 4.05
N LYS A 10 -18.50 5.95 4.99
CA LYS A 10 -17.07 6.22 4.81
C LYS A 10 -16.33 4.92 4.53
N PHE A 11 -15.26 5.01 3.76
CA PHE A 11 -14.44 3.86 3.38
C PHE A 11 -12.97 4.14 3.71
N TYR A 12 -12.23 3.08 4.05
CA TYR A 12 -10.78 3.12 4.04
C TYR A 12 -10.30 2.98 2.59
N LEU A 13 -9.47 3.92 2.16
CA LEU A 13 -8.82 3.86 0.85
C LEU A 13 -7.39 3.38 1.04
N ALA A 14 -7.16 2.09 0.76
CA ALA A 14 -5.84 1.51 0.79
C ALA A 14 -4.98 2.04 -0.37
N VAL A 15 -3.66 2.09 -0.15
CA VAL A 15 -2.67 2.51 -1.14
C VAL A 15 -1.56 1.48 -1.16
N ASP A 16 -1.20 1.02 -2.35
CA ASP A 16 -0.04 0.16 -2.59
C ASP A 16 0.90 0.87 -3.57
N SER A 17 2.21 0.70 -3.38
CA SER A 17 3.24 1.33 -4.20
C SER A 17 4.11 0.29 -4.90
N ILE A 18 4.32 0.47 -6.21
CA ILE A 18 5.21 -0.40 -7.00
C ILE A 18 6.47 0.41 -7.31
N ILE A 19 7.57 0.06 -6.66
CA ILE A 19 8.84 0.80 -6.78
C ILE A 19 9.86 -0.04 -7.53
N PHE A 20 10.13 0.35 -8.77
CA PHE A 20 11.12 -0.29 -9.61
C PHE A 20 12.52 0.30 -9.40
N GLY A 21 13.51 -0.58 -9.36
CA GLY A 21 14.93 -0.23 -9.38
C GLY A 21 15.62 -0.89 -10.57
N PHE A 22 16.54 -0.17 -11.20
CA PHE A 22 17.41 -0.74 -12.23
C PHE A 22 18.86 -0.49 -11.86
N ASN A 23 19.65 -1.55 -11.80
CA ASN A 23 21.06 -1.48 -11.40
C ASN A 23 21.88 -2.54 -12.15
N GLN A 24 23.01 -2.15 -12.73
CA GLN A 24 23.95 -3.05 -13.43
C GLN A 24 23.32 -3.96 -14.50
N GLY A 25 22.26 -3.50 -15.18
CA GLY A 25 21.57 -4.33 -16.19
C GLY A 25 20.44 -5.19 -15.63
N GLU A 26 20.28 -5.22 -14.30
CA GLU A 26 19.23 -5.97 -13.63
C GLU A 26 18.08 -5.06 -13.20
N PHE A 27 16.86 -5.60 -13.31
CA PHE A 27 15.63 -4.94 -12.91
C PHE A 27 15.11 -5.57 -11.62
N SER A 28 14.76 -4.76 -10.64
CA SER A 28 14.35 -5.19 -9.30
C SER A 28 13.09 -4.46 -8.85
N LEU A 29 12.35 -5.10 -7.94
CA LEU A 29 11.21 -4.52 -7.25
C LEU A 29 11.55 -4.41 -5.76
N LEU A 30 11.27 -3.24 -5.18
CA LEU A 30 11.37 -3.07 -3.72
C LEU A 30 10.14 -3.70 -3.06
N LEU A 31 10.37 -4.67 -2.18
CA LEU A 31 9.34 -5.36 -1.41
C LEU A 31 9.62 -5.26 0.09
N LEU A 32 8.55 -5.22 0.89
CA LEU A 32 8.60 -5.29 2.34
C LEU A 32 8.31 -6.73 2.79
N LYS A 33 9.11 -7.24 3.73
CA LYS A 33 8.70 -8.38 4.56
C LYS A 33 7.96 -7.85 5.78
N ARG A 34 6.64 -8.03 5.82
CA ARG A 34 5.75 -7.42 6.81
C ARG A 34 6.18 -7.80 8.22
N ASN A 35 6.42 -6.82 9.07
CA ASN A 35 6.77 -7.01 10.48
C ASN A 35 5.60 -6.65 11.42
N PHE A 36 4.38 -6.59 10.88
CA PHE A 36 3.16 -6.26 11.58
C PHE A 36 2.00 -7.12 11.09
N GLU A 37 0.96 -7.27 11.92
CA GLU A 37 -0.30 -7.88 11.53
C GLU A 37 -1.23 -6.86 10.83
N PRO A 38 -2.05 -7.29 9.85
CA PRO A 38 -2.20 -8.67 9.39
C PRO A 38 -1.09 -9.12 8.44
N ALA A 39 -0.96 -10.43 8.24
CA ALA A 39 -0.03 -11.08 7.32
C ALA A 39 1.45 -10.84 7.68
N MET A 40 1.76 -10.85 8.98
CA MET A 40 3.14 -10.73 9.45
C MET A 40 4.01 -11.88 8.89
N GLY A 41 5.21 -11.53 8.43
CA GLY A 41 6.18 -12.47 7.86
C GLY A 41 6.05 -12.69 6.35
N GLU A 42 4.94 -12.27 5.73
CA GLU A 42 4.73 -12.35 4.28
C GLU A 42 5.37 -11.16 3.54
N TRP A 43 5.57 -11.32 2.24
CA TRP A 43 6.08 -10.26 1.36
C TRP A 43 4.92 -9.43 0.79
N SER A 44 5.05 -8.10 0.80
CA SER A 44 4.10 -7.19 0.16
C SER A 44 4.80 -6.07 -0.59
N LEU A 45 4.01 -5.37 -1.41
CA LEU A 45 4.32 -4.03 -1.91
C LEU A 45 4.41 -3.03 -0.75
#